data_AF-A0A940A5C9-F1
#
_entry.id   AF-A0A940A5C9-F1
#
_cell.length_a   1.000
_cell.length_b   1.000
_cell.length_c   1.000
_cell.angle_alpha   90.00
_cell.angle_beta   90.00
_cell.angle_gamma   90.00
#
_symmetry.space_group_name_H-M   'P 1'
#
loop_
_entity.id
_entity.type
_entity.pdbx_description
1 polymer ?
#
loop_
_entity_poly.entity_id
_entity_poly.type
_entity_poly.pdbx_seq_one_letter_code
_entity_poly.pdbx_strand_id
1 'polypeptide(L)'
;MTHDDVWRAIERFAMEHGMSCSGLARCSGLDPTTFNKSKRWTKEGQPRWPSTNSISKILSSTGASIQEFTKFIDNPGPERAS
;
A
#
# COMPACT_ATOMS: atom_id res chain seq x y z
N MET A 1 8.82 11.54 -2.95
CA MET A 1 7.58 10.76 -2.83
C MET A 1 6.91 10.64 -4.20
N THR A 2 6.95 9.42 -4.75
CA THR A 2 6.34 9.01 -6.02
C THR A 2 5.15 8.09 -5.76
N HIS A 3 4.34 7.81 -6.78
CA HIS A 3 3.24 6.84 -6.64
C HIS A 3 3.75 5.44 -6.27
N ASP A 4 4.91 5.04 -6.81
CA ASP A 4 5.53 3.73 -6.54
C ASP A 4 5.98 3.62 -5.09
N ASP A 5 6.48 4.72 -4.50
CA ASP A 5 6.85 4.76 -3.07
C ASP A 5 5.64 4.44 -2.18
N VAL A 6 4.47 5.02 -2.47
CA VAL A 6 3.25 4.76 -1.69
C VAL A 6 2.74 3.33 -1.90
N TRP A 7 2.85 2.79 -3.12
CA TRP A 7 2.49 1.40 -3.38
C TRP A 7 3.41 0.41 -2.64
N ARG A 8 4.72 0.66 -2.64
CA ARG A 8 5.70 -0.13 -1.87
C ARG A 8 5.47 0.03 -0.36
N ALA A 9 5.07 1.22 0.09
CA ALA A 9 4.72 1.44 1.49
C ALA A 9 3.54 0.56 1.90
N ILE A 10 2.50 0.43 1.07
CA ILE A 10 1.37 -0.48 1.31
C ILE A 10 1.82 -1.96 1.36
N GLU A 11 2.72 -2.38 0.47
CA GLU A 11 3.27 -3.74 0.49
C GLU A 11 4.02 -4.03 1.80
N ARG A 12 4.88 -3.11 2.21
CA ARG A 12 5.67 -3.26 3.45
C ARG A 12 4.80 -3.18 4.69
N PHE A 13 3.83 -2.28 4.70
CA PHE A 13 2.85 -2.17 5.77
C PHE A 13 2.03 -3.46 5.93
N ALA A 14 1.59 -4.06 4.82
CA ALA A 14 0.92 -5.36 4.88
C ALA A 14 1.83 -6.43 5.49
N MET A 15 3.09 -6.49 5.05
CA MET A 15 4.09 -7.44 5.53
C MET A 15 4.40 -7.26 7.02
N GLU A 16 4.52 -6.03 7.51
CA GLU A 16 4.71 -5.72 8.94
C GLU A 16 3.55 -6.28 9.78
N HIS A 17 2.33 -6.18 9.27
CA HIS A 17 1.15 -6.76 9.92
C HIS A 17 0.96 -8.26 9.67
N GLY A 18 1.95 -8.96 9.09
CA GLY A 18 1.88 -10.39 8.81
C GLY A 18 0.89 -10.77 7.70
N MET A 19 0.54 -9.83 6.82
CA MET A 19 -0.47 -10.01 5.77
C MET A 19 0.14 -9.86 4.37
N SER A 20 -0.50 -10.48 3.37
CA SER A 20 -0.32 -10.09 1.98
C SER A 20 -1.14 -8.83 1.66
N CYS A 21 -0.88 -8.16 0.53
CA CYS A 21 -1.71 -7.03 0.09
C CYS A 21 -3.20 -7.38 -0.02
N SER A 22 -3.53 -8.58 -0.51
CA SER A 22 -4.92 -9.05 -0.55
C SER A 22 -5.47 -9.40 0.83
N GLY A 23 -4.62 -9.89 1.74
CA GLY A 23 -4.97 -10.08 3.15
C GLY A 23 -5.31 -8.77 3.85
N LEU A 24 -4.45 -7.77 3.69
CA LEU A 24 -4.67 -6.42 4.19
C LEU A 24 -5.96 -5.82 3.64
N ALA A 25 -6.18 -5.89 2.32
CA ALA A 25 -7.42 -5.41 1.71
C ALA A 25 -8.67 -6.07 2.31
N ARG A 26 -8.68 -7.40 2.48
CA ARG A 26 -9.80 -8.12 3.12
C ARG A 26 -10.01 -7.68 4.56
N CYS A 27 -8.93 -7.59 5.34
CA CYS A 27 -8.97 -7.14 6.73
C CYS A 27 -9.60 -5.74 6.84
N SER A 28 -9.33 -4.87 5.87
CA SER A 28 -9.84 -3.50 5.82
C SER A 28 -11.20 -3.33 5.12
N GLY A 29 -11.91 -4.44 4.83
CA GLY A 29 -13.22 -4.40 4.15
C GLY A 29 -13.16 -3.82 2.73
N LEU A 30 -12.03 -4.02 2.04
CA LEU A 30 -11.80 -3.66 0.65
C LEU A 30 -11.86 -4.91 -0.24
N ASP A 31 -12.07 -4.70 -1.54
CA ASP A 31 -11.91 -5.76 -2.52
C ASP A 31 -10.47 -6.33 -2.44
N PRO A 32 -10.26 -7.66 -2.41
CA PRO A 32 -8.94 -8.26 -2.25
C PRO A 32 -7.91 -7.88 -3.32
N THR A 33 -8.36 -7.35 -4.47
CA THR A 33 -7.50 -6.91 -5.58
C THR A 33 -7.12 -5.43 -5.50
N THR A 34 -7.66 -4.68 -4.54
CA THR A 34 -7.48 -3.22 -4.41
C THR A 34 -6.02 -2.78 -4.46
N PHE A 35 -5.12 -3.56 -3.85
CA PHE A 35 -3.69 -3.24 -3.76
C PHE A 35 -2.80 -4.03 -4.74
N ASN A 36 -3.39 -4.78 -5.68
CA ASN A 36 -2.64 -5.58 -6.65
C ASN A 36 -1.91 -4.70 -7.66
N LYS A 37 -0.76 -5.19 -8.18
CA LYS A 37 0.06 -4.49 -9.18
C LYS A 37 -0.72 -4.05 -10.42
N SER A 38 -1.70 -4.85 -10.87
CA SER A 38 -2.57 -4.52 -12.01
C SER A 38 -3.47 -3.31 -11.78
N LYS A 39 -3.65 -2.85 -10.54
CA LYS A 39 -4.42 -1.63 -10.20
C LYS A 39 -3.55 -0.37 -10.11
N ARG A 40 -2.22 -0.49 -10.18
CA ARG A 40 -1.28 0.63 -10.01
C ARG A 40 -1.11 1.48 -11.26
N TRP A 41 -1.62 1.00 -12.39
CA TRP A 41 -1.58 1.67 -13.67
C TRP A 41 -2.98 1.73 -14.28
N THR A 42 -3.27 2.81 -15.00
CA THR A 42 -4.50 2.90 -15.80
C THR A 42 -4.37 2.07 -17.07
N LYS A 43 -5.47 1.90 -17.81
CA LYS A 43 -5.44 1.18 -19.09
C LYS A 43 -4.60 1.92 -20.13
N GLU A 44 -4.50 3.24 -19.98
CA GLU A 44 -3.72 4.17 -20.80
C GLU A 44 -2.24 4.23 -20.38
N GLY A 45 -1.81 3.35 -19.46
CA GLY A 45 -0.42 3.27 -19.01
C GLY A 45 0.01 4.44 -18.11
N GLN A 46 -0.94 5.12 -17.46
CA GLN A 46 -0.62 6.19 -16.52
C GLN A 46 -0.50 5.66 -15.10
N PRO A 47 0.44 6.17 -14.28
CA PRO A 47 0.56 5.78 -12.89
C PRO A 47 -0.71 6.19 -12.12
N ARG A 48 -1.24 5.27 -11.32
CA ARG A 48 -2.41 5.50 -10.48
C ARG A 48 -1.97 5.58 -9.01
N TRP A 49 -2.46 6.59 -8.31
CA TRP A 49 -2.28 6.70 -6.86
C TRP A 49 -3.32 5.85 -6.11
N PRO A 50 -2.95 5.24 -4.98
CA PRO A 50 -3.94 4.66 -4.07
C PRO A 50 -4.85 5.77 -3.54
N SER A 51 -6.13 5.45 -3.34
CA SER A 51 -7.08 6.42 -2.82
C SER A 51 -6.84 6.68 -1.33
N THR A 52 -7.03 7.93 -0.89
CA THR A 52 -6.96 8.29 0.55
C THR A 52 -7.92 7.45 1.38
N ASN A 53 -9.11 7.13 0.87
CA ASN A 53 -10.08 6.26 1.53
C ASN A 53 -9.53 4.84 1.78
N SER A 54 -8.86 4.26 0.77
CA SER A 54 -8.20 2.95 0.93
C SER A 54 -7.12 2.99 2.00
N ILE A 55 -6.34 4.08 2.08
CA ILE A 55 -5.32 4.28 3.12
C ILE A 55 -5.99 4.42 4.50
N SER A 56 -7.03 5.24 4.62
CA SER A 56 -7.76 5.39 5.89
C SER A 56 -8.33 4.07 6.39
N LYS A 57 -8.86 3.22 5.50
CA LYS A 57 -9.40 1.91 5.88
C LYS A 57 -8.33 0.96 6.41
N ILE A 58 -7.15 0.91 5.80
CA ILE A 58 -6.06 0.05 6.30
C ILE A 58 -5.59 0.51 7.68
N LEU A 59 -5.42 1.82 7.87
CA LEU A 59 -5.04 2.42 9.16
C LEU A 59 -6.05 2.08 10.25
N SER A 60 -7.34 2.30 9.99
CA SER A 60 -8.41 1.98 10.95
C SER A 60 -8.48 0.50 11.29
N SER A 61 -8.28 -0.39 10.30
CA SER A 61 -8.39 -1.84 10.51
C SER A 61 -7.20 -2.44 11.27
N THR A 62 -6.01 -1.87 11.11
CA THR A 62 -4.80 -2.35 11.79
C THR A 62 -4.51 -1.59 13.09
N GLY A 63 -5.27 -0.54 13.39
CA GLY A 63 -5.05 0.34 14.53
C GLY A 63 -3.83 1.25 14.40
N ALA A 64 -3.23 1.33 13.20
CA ALA A 64 -2.05 2.14 12.96
C ALA A 64 -2.39 3.61 12.74
N SER A 65 -1.48 4.47 13.16
CA SER A 65 -1.50 5.90 12.85
C SER A 65 -0.95 6.20 11.45
N ILE A 66 -1.30 7.37 10.90
CA ILE A 66 -0.73 7.81 9.62
C ILE A 66 0.80 7.95 9.71
N GLN A 67 1.33 8.36 10.86
CA GLN A 67 2.76 8.50 11.12
C GLN A 67 3.50 7.16 11.07
N GLU A 68 2.86 6.06 11.51
CA GLU A 68 3.43 4.73 11.36
C GLU A 68 3.47 4.29 9.91
N PHE A 69 2.42 4.61 9.14
CA PHE A 69 2.39 4.31 7.71
C PHE A 69 3.44 5.10 6.91
N THR A 70 3.65 6.40 7.21
CA THR A 70 4.63 7.21 6.47
C THR A 70 6.08 6.73 6.64
N LYS A 71 6.41 6.02 7.73
CA LYS A 71 7.72 5.37 7.89
C LYS A 71 8.06 4.41 6.74
N PHE A 72 7.05 3.80 6.12
CA PHE A 72 7.22 2.89 5.00
C PHE A 72 7.37 3.60 3.65
N ILE A 73 7.05 4.90 3.59
CA ILE A 73 7.25 5.77 2.41
C ILE A 73 8.69 6.32 2.39
N ASP A 74 9.15 6.86 3.53
CA ASP A 74 10.45 7.55 3.61
C ASP A 74 11.64 6.62 3.73
N ASN A 75 11.41 5.34 4.01
CA ASN A 75 12.45 4.32 4.03
C ASN A 75 12.31 3.43 2.80
N PRO A 76 12.85 3.80 1.61
CA PRO A 76 13.03 2.86 0.53
C PRO A 76 14.05 1.82 0.99
N GLY A 77 13.58 0.80 1.73
CA GLY A 77 14.36 -0.40 2.05
C GLY A 77 15.09 -0.88 0.79
N PRO A 78 16.32 -1.40 0.96
CA PRO A 78 17.38 -1.35 -0.04
C PRO A 78 16.83 -1.72 -1.41
N GLU A 79 16.96 -0.78 -2.34
CA GLU A 79 16.79 -1.06 -3.77
C GLU A 79 17.55 -2.36 -4.03
N ARG A 80 16.83 -3.43 -4.40
CA ARG A 80 17.48 -4.67 -4.80
C ARG A 80 18.35 -4.30 -5.99
N ALA A 81 19.64 -4.11 -5.74
CA ALA A 81 20.68 -3.97 -6.73
C ALA A 81 20.42 -5.06 -7.79
N SER A 82 20.12 -4.63 -9.00
CA SER A 82 20.04 -5.45 -10.20
C SER A 82 20.84 -4.73 -11.27
#